data_AF-S8D9U4-F1
#
_entry.id   AF-S8D9U4-F1
#
_cell.length_a   1.000
_cell.length_b   1.000
_cell.length_c   1.000
_cell.angle_alpha   90.00
_cell.angle_beta   90.00
_cell.angle_gamma   90.00
#
_symmetry.space_group_name_H-M   'P 1'
#
loop_
_entity.id
_entity.type
_entity.pdbx_description
1 polymer ?
#
loop_
_entity_poly.entity_id
_entity_poly.type
_entity_poly.pdbx_seq_one_letter_code
_entity_poly.pdbx_strand_id
1 'polypeptide(L)'
;MECVWTRNGSRCGEAASRRCDRCRAVGYCSLSHQVSHRSIHKIECDRFRRQMNRADVLSDFPFTFYVEPSKVQVVSFEKRCSFLARHGVHGLGMWICECSCGSSLINFDTISFIPDWLLSSELCPCNEPSISLQGRLSSWKDYCEWRHLPLSSPAAVILHWPLTVYWAIQLATGCNLLPEIKNELRIHYLGPEKELLQLAAFGELQALFPGVRIYIDFVGPAIPDRRSDERIDLHSYALCNDTACRCKTEMVSKSQAVRMQLHAGFYHDRYGEFSK
;
A
#
# COMPACT_ATOMS: atom_id res chain seq x y z
N MET A 1 -4.81 -17.08 -3.19
CA MET A 1 -6.15 -16.77 -2.64
C MET A 1 -6.53 -17.90 -1.71
N GLU A 2 -6.73 -17.58 -0.43
CA GLU A 2 -7.03 -18.54 0.62
C GLU A 2 -8.54 -18.83 0.70
N CYS A 3 -8.91 -19.93 1.34
CA CYS A 3 -10.31 -20.23 1.62
C CYS A 3 -10.83 -19.27 2.70
N VAL A 4 -12.00 -18.67 2.47
CA VAL A 4 -12.60 -17.72 3.43
C VAL A 4 -13.19 -18.39 4.68
N TRP A 5 -13.36 -19.72 4.70
CA TRP A 5 -13.90 -20.41 5.86
C TRP A 5 -12.79 -20.82 6.85
N THR A 6 -12.71 -20.14 8.00
CA THR A 6 -11.68 -20.39 9.04
C THR A 6 -12.23 -20.82 10.40
N ARG A 7 -13.53 -21.16 10.52
CA ARG A 7 -14.13 -21.49 11.81
C ARG A 7 -14.03 -22.99 12.16
N ASN A 8 -13.40 -23.29 13.30
CA ASN A 8 -13.41 -24.55 14.07
C ASN A 8 -13.03 -25.86 13.35
N GLY A 9 -11.74 -26.18 13.35
CA GLY A 9 -11.27 -27.58 13.38
C GLY A 9 -11.38 -28.42 12.10
N SER A 10 -12.07 -27.97 11.05
CA SER A 10 -12.01 -28.62 9.74
C SER A 10 -10.73 -28.22 9.01
N ARG A 11 -9.85 -29.19 8.67
CA ARG A 11 -8.61 -28.95 7.91
C ARG A 11 -8.95 -28.26 6.59
N CYS A 12 -8.63 -26.97 6.50
CA CYS A 12 -8.69 -26.21 5.26
C CYS A 12 -7.59 -26.72 4.32
N GLY A 13 -7.93 -26.99 3.06
CA GLY A 13 -6.93 -27.16 2.01
C GLY A 13 -6.32 -25.79 1.72
N GLU A 14 -4.99 -25.70 1.71
CA GLU A 14 -4.23 -24.44 1.79
C GLU A 14 -4.57 -23.41 0.69
N ALA A 15 -5.14 -23.84 -0.46
CA ALA A 15 -5.53 -22.94 -1.55
C ALA A 15 -7.02 -23.04 -1.92
N ALA A 16 -7.65 -21.88 -2.19
CA ALA A 16 -8.99 -21.84 -2.75
C ALA A 16 -9.00 -22.36 -4.20
N SER A 17 -9.66 -23.49 -4.43
CA SER A 17 -9.83 -24.10 -5.77
C SER A 17 -11.12 -23.66 -6.46
N ARG A 18 -12.04 -23.00 -5.73
CA ARG A 18 -13.37 -22.63 -6.21
C ARG A 18 -13.70 -21.21 -5.80
N ARG A 19 -14.52 -20.52 -6.59
CA ARG A 19 -15.00 -19.16 -6.30
C ARG A 19 -16.53 -19.13 -6.25
N CYS A 20 -17.09 -18.12 -5.60
CA CYS A 20 -18.52 -17.86 -5.71
C CYS A 20 -18.87 -17.48 -7.16
N ASP A 21 -19.76 -18.23 -7.80
CA ASP A 21 -20.11 -18.04 -9.21
C ASP A 21 -20.76 -16.66 -9.49
N ARG A 22 -21.43 -16.09 -8.48
CA ARG A 22 -22.07 -14.77 -8.58
C ARG A 22 -21.09 -13.62 -8.47
N CYS A 23 -20.33 -13.55 -7.38
CA CYS A 23 -19.49 -12.38 -7.13
C CYS A 23 -18.07 -12.54 -7.65
N ARG A 24 -17.57 -13.77 -7.83
CA ARG A 24 -16.18 -14.10 -8.23
C ARG A 24 -15.06 -13.57 -7.31
N ALA A 25 -15.41 -12.87 -6.22
CA ALA A 25 -14.47 -12.31 -5.25
C ALA A 25 -14.05 -13.31 -4.17
N VAL A 26 -14.98 -14.12 -3.67
CA VAL A 26 -14.75 -15.01 -2.52
C VAL A 26 -14.35 -16.42 -2.98
N GLY A 27 -13.23 -16.92 -2.44
CA GLY A 27 -12.66 -18.24 -2.73
C GLY A 27 -12.90 -19.28 -1.62
N TYR A 28 -13.02 -20.55 -2.00
CA TYR A 28 -13.19 -21.69 -1.11
C TYR A 28 -12.31 -22.86 -1.55
N CYS A 29 -11.75 -23.61 -0.61
CA CYS A 29 -11.00 -24.84 -0.92
C CYS A 29 -11.93 -26.05 -1.17
N SER A 30 -13.20 -25.98 -0.75
CA SER A 30 -14.18 -27.06 -0.90
C SER A 30 -15.61 -26.55 -1.07
N LEU A 31 -16.51 -27.40 -1.59
CA LEU A 31 -17.95 -27.11 -1.64
C LEU A 31 -18.56 -27.01 -0.23
N SER A 32 -18.10 -27.83 0.71
CA SER A 32 -18.56 -27.82 2.09
C SER A 32 -18.36 -26.45 2.75
N HIS A 33 -17.18 -25.85 2.57
CA HIS A 33 -16.87 -24.52 3.08
C HIS A 33 -17.69 -23.42 2.40
N GLN A 34 -17.92 -23.52 1.09
CA GLN A 34 -18.79 -22.58 0.38
C GLN A 34 -20.23 -22.62 0.91
N VAL A 35 -20.78 -23.82 1.13
CA VAL A 35 -22.13 -24.00 1.66
C VAL A 35 -22.22 -23.47 3.09
N SER A 36 -21.22 -23.76 3.92
CA SER A 36 -21.15 -23.30 5.32
C SER A 36 -21.08 -21.78 5.44
N HIS A 37 -20.32 -21.11 4.56
CA HIS A 37 -20.21 -19.65 4.53
C HIS A 37 -21.41 -18.95 3.85
N ARG A 38 -22.30 -19.68 3.18
CA ARG A 38 -23.35 -19.11 2.31
C ARG A 38 -24.25 -18.10 3.03
N SER A 39 -24.63 -18.36 4.28
CA SER A 39 -25.53 -17.50 5.06
C SER A 39 -24.92 -16.15 5.43
N ILE A 40 -23.60 -16.10 5.62
CA ILE A 40 -22.84 -14.88 5.92
C ILE A 40 -22.52 -14.17 4.60
N HIS A 41 -21.97 -14.91 3.63
CA HIS A 41 -21.58 -14.38 2.34
C HIS A 41 -22.72 -13.72 1.57
N LYS A 42 -23.97 -14.22 1.68
CA LYS A 42 -25.12 -13.68 0.91
C LYS A 42 -25.32 -12.18 1.13
N ILE A 43 -24.96 -11.65 2.30
CA ILE A 43 -25.11 -10.24 2.67
C ILE A 43 -24.15 -9.37 1.84
N GLU A 44 -22.93 -9.86 1.63
CA GLU A 44 -21.86 -9.15 0.93
C GLU A 44 -21.75 -9.49 -0.56
N CYS A 45 -22.41 -10.58 -0.99
CA CYS A 45 -22.27 -11.14 -2.34
C CYS A 45 -22.61 -10.12 -3.43
N ASP A 46 -23.71 -9.37 -3.27
CA ASP A 46 -24.11 -8.37 -4.25
C ASP A 46 -23.18 -7.16 -4.30
N ARG A 47 -22.66 -6.72 -3.14
CA ARG A 47 -21.65 -5.66 -3.08
C ARG A 47 -20.38 -6.09 -3.81
N PHE A 48 -19.87 -7.28 -3.53
CA PHE A 48 -18.69 -7.82 -4.20
C PHE A 48 -18.90 -8.02 -5.70
N ARG A 49 -20.08 -8.48 -6.13
CA ARG A 49 -20.39 -8.61 -7.56
C ARG A 49 -20.29 -7.27 -8.29
N ARG A 50 -20.85 -6.19 -7.71
CA ARG A 50 -20.76 -4.84 -8.31
C ARG A 50 -19.30 -4.36 -8.42
N GLN A 51 -18.48 -4.66 -7.42
CA GLN A 51 -17.05 -4.34 -7.45
C GLN A 51 -16.31 -5.14 -8.53
N MET A 52 -16.53 -6.46 -8.59
CA MET A 52 -15.88 -7.33 -9.57
C MET A 52 -16.30 -7.05 -11.01
N ASN A 53 -17.50 -6.51 -11.25
CA ASN A 53 -17.93 -6.05 -12.58
C ASN A 53 -17.13 -4.85 -13.12
N ARG A 54 -16.34 -4.17 -12.28
CA ARG A 54 -15.50 -3.03 -12.66
C ARG A 54 -14.01 -3.32 -12.44
N ALA A 55 -13.65 -4.58 -12.20
CA ALA A 55 -12.29 -4.96 -11.82
C ALA A 55 -11.27 -4.62 -12.90
N ASP A 56 -11.66 -4.72 -14.17
CA ASP A 56 -10.87 -4.31 -15.33
C ASP A 56 -10.50 -2.84 -15.28
N VAL A 57 -11.48 -1.95 -15.12
CA VAL A 57 -11.28 -0.49 -15.04
C VAL A 57 -10.47 -0.11 -13.79
N LEU A 58 -10.74 -0.76 -12.66
CA LEU A 58 -10.04 -0.49 -11.40
C LEU A 58 -8.63 -1.09 -11.33
N SER A 59 -8.27 -1.94 -12.31
CA SER A 59 -6.93 -2.54 -12.42
C SER A 59 -6.01 -1.80 -13.41
N ASP A 60 -6.50 -0.75 -14.07
CA ASP A 60 -5.71 0.04 -15.03
C ASP A 60 -4.86 1.08 -14.28
N PHE A 61 -3.66 0.66 -13.86
CA PHE A 61 -2.71 1.50 -13.11
C PHE A 61 -1.65 2.13 -14.04
N PRO A 62 -1.48 3.47 -14.02
CA PRO A 62 -0.61 4.18 -14.95
C PRO A 62 0.88 4.12 -14.57
N PHE A 63 1.17 3.71 -13.34
CA PHE A 63 2.52 3.71 -12.75
C PHE A 63 3.29 2.45 -13.17
N THR A 64 3.58 2.32 -14.45
CA THR A 64 4.46 1.26 -14.98
C THR A 64 5.92 1.68 -14.90
N PHE A 65 6.80 0.80 -14.42
CA PHE A 65 8.23 1.09 -14.37
C PHE A 65 8.75 1.34 -15.79
N TYR A 66 9.45 2.47 -15.97
CA TYR A 66 10.04 2.82 -17.25
C TYR A 66 11.09 1.78 -17.67
N VAL A 67 10.88 1.17 -18.84
CA VAL A 67 11.88 0.29 -19.48
C VAL A 67 12.63 1.13 -20.50
N GLU A 68 13.92 1.36 -20.26
CA GLU A 68 14.76 2.19 -21.11
C GLU A 68 14.96 1.53 -22.50
N PRO A 69 14.52 2.15 -23.62
CA PRO A 69 14.53 1.53 -24.94
C PRO A 69 15.93 1.20 -25.48
N SER A 70 16.96 1.92 -25.04
CA SER A 70 18.35 1.75 -25.50
C SER A 70 19.04 0.48 -24.96
N LYS A 71 18.41 -0.27 -24.06
CA LYS A 71 18.95 -1.53 -23.51
C LYS A 71 18.29 -2.79 -24.06
N VAL A 72 17.31 -2.67 -24.96
CA VAL A 72 16.46 -3.78 -25.44
C VAL A 72 17.23 -4.92 -26.13
N GLN A 73 18.47 -4.70 -26.60
CA GLN A 73 19.26 -5.76 -27.25
C GLN A 73 20.12 -6.62 -26.31
N VAL A 74 20.37 -6.18 -25.06
CA VAL A 74 21.04 -6.97 -24.02
C VAL A 74 20.49 -6.56 -22.64
N VAL A 75 19.18 -6.72 -22.39
CA VAL A 75 18.64 -6.54 -21.04
C VAL A 75 18.95 -7.80 -20.23
N SER A 76 20.17 -7.87 -19.70
CA SER A 76 20.33 -8.42 -18.36
C SER A 76 19.43 -7.56 -17.47
N PHE A 77 18.21 -8.02 -17.16
CA PHE A 77 17.39 -7.37 -16.14
C PHE A 77 18.29 -7.25 -14.91
N GLU A 78 18.65 -6.02 -14.54
CA GLU A 78 19.41 -5.80 -13.31
C GLU A 78 18.57 -6.43 -12.21
N LYS A 79 19.09 -7.50 -11.61
CA LYS A 79 18.38 -8.18 -10.52
C LYS A 79 18.11 -7.13 -9.46
N ARG A 80 16.91 -7.13 -8.89
CA ARG A 80 16.49 -6.14 -7.89
C ARG A 80 17.52 -5.95 -6.78
N CYS A 81 18.21 -7.02 -6.36
CA CYS A 81 19.32 -6.95 -5.42
C CYS A 81 20.47 -6.03 -5.88
N SER A 82 20.93 -6.18 -7.13
CA SER A 82 21.99 -5.33 -7.71
C SER A 82 21.57 -3.87 -7.77
N PHE A 83 20.33 -3.61 -8.18
CA PHE A 83 19.75 -2.26 -8.19
C PHE A 83 19.75 -1.62 -6.80
N LEU A 84 19.27 -2.33 -5.78
CA LEU A 84 19.24 -1.83 -4.40
C LEU A 84 20.65 -1.69 -3.80
N ALA A 85 21.56 -2.60 -4.15
CA ALA A 85 22.94 -2.58 -3.66
C ALA A 85 23.70 -1.38 -4.22
N ARG A 86 23.48 -1.04 -5.50
CA ARG A 86 24.03 0.14 -6.15
C ARG A 86 23.58 1.44 -5.48
N HIS A 87 22.39 1.46 -4.89
CA HIS A 87 21.86 2.58 -4.12
C HIS A 87 22.15 2.48 -2.61
N GLY A 88 22.90 1.47 -2.16
CA GLY A 88 23.29 1.31 -0.76
C GLY A 88 22.17 0.90 0.20
N VAL A 89 20.99 0.52 -0.31
CA VAL A 89 19.79 0.25 0.50
C VAL A 89 19.41 -1.23 0.58
N HIS A 90 20.18 -2.11 -0.09
CA HIS A 90 19.89 -3.54 -0.13
C HIS A 90 19.85 -4.18 1.27
N GLY A 91 18.69 -4.74 1.64
CA GLY A 91 18.51 -5.44 2.92
C GLY A 91 18.36 -4.52 4.13
N LEU A 92 18.16 -3.22 3.93
CA LEU A 92 18.09 -2.23 5.02
C LEU A 92 16.72 -1.58 5.12
N GLY A 93 16.31 -1.23 6.34
CA GLY A 93 15.12 -0.41 6.61
C GLY A 93 13.87 -0.85 5.85
N MET A 94 13.20 0.11 5.21
CA MET A 94 12.01 -0.13 4.38
C MET A 94 12.27 -1.04 3.15
N TRP A 95 13.51 -1.31 2.78
CA TRP A 95 13.90 -2.05 1.58
C TRP A 95 14.12 -3.55 1.82
N ILE A 96 14.08 -4.00 3.07
CA ILE A 96 14.47 -5.35 3.47
C ILE A 96 13.64 -6.44 2.79
N CYS A 97 12.36 -6.18 2.50
CA CYS A 97 11.42 -7.11 1.85
C CYS A 97 11.37 -6.99 0.32
N GLU A 98 12.17 -6.11 -0.27
CA GLU A 98 12.14 -5.92 -1.71
C GLU A 98 12.79 -7.09 -2.47
N CYS A 99 13.65 -7.87 -1.82
CA CYS A 99 14.23 -9.07 -2.40
C CYS A 99 14.26 -10.24 -1.42
N SER A 100 14.51 -11.46 -1.92
CA SER A 100 14.57 -12.67 -1.09
C SER A 100 15.78 -12.73 -0.17
N CYS A 101 16.80 -11.89 -0.37
CA CYS A 101 17.99 -11.85 0.47
C CYS A 101 17.69 -11.44 1.92
N GLY A 102 16.62 -10.65 2.14
CA GLY A 102 16.21 -10.20 3.47
C GLY A 102 15.13 -11.07 4.13
N SER A 103 14.57 -12.07 3.44
CA SER A 103 13.38 -12.80 3.91
C SER A 103 13.57 -13.54 5.23
N SER A 104 14.78 -14.01 5.54
CA SER A 104 15.10 -14.68 6.81
C SER A 104 15.27 -13.73 8.00
N LEU A 105 15.42 -12.42 7.74
CA LEU A 105 15.64 -11.39 8.76
C LEU A 105 14.34 -10.64 9.13
N ILE A 106 13.27 -10.84 8.37
CA ILE A 106 12.00 -10.16 8.59
C ILE A 106 11.26 -10.86 9.72
N ASN A 107 11.26 -10.21 10.88
CA ASN A 107 10.34 -10.53 11.95
C ASN A 107 9.40 -9.35 12.19
N PHE A 108 8.18 -9.46 11.66
CA PHE A 108 7.14 -8.43 11.80
C PHE A 108 6.75 -8.17 13.26
N ASP A 109 7.03 -9.10 14.18
CA ASP A 109 6.75 -8.95 15.61
C ASP A 109 7.73 -7.99 16.31
N THR A 110 8.91 -7.77 15.73
CA THR A 110 10.01 -7.04 16.38
C THR A 110 10.50 -5.83 15.59
N ILE A 111 10.13 -5.68 14.32
CA ILE A 111 10.57 -4.54 13.52
C ILE A 111 9.78 -3.29 13.97
N SER A 112 10.48 -2.43 14.71
CA SER A 112 10.03 -1.09 15.02
C SER A 112 9.75 -0.29 13.75
N PHE A 113 8.82 0.65 13.80
CA PHE A 113 8.59 1.61 12.74
C PHE A 113 9.88 2.36 12.37
N ILE A 114 10.32 2.26 11.11
CA ILE A 114 11.53 2.93 10.58
C ILE A 114 11.08 4.04 9.62
N PRO A 115 11.22 5.33 10.00
CA PRO A 115 10.77 6.44 9.17
C PRO A 115 11.85 6.96 8.22
N ASP A 116 12.81 6.16 7.75
CA ASP A 116 13.94 6.64 6.94
C ASP A 116 14.02 5.93 5.59
N TRP A 117 14.22 6.72 4.53
CA TRP A 117 14.47 6.26 3.17
C TRP A 117 15.84 5.60 3.01
N LEU A 118 16.82 5.93 3.83
CA LEU A 118 18.24 5.58 3.67
C LEU A 118 18.82 6.03 2.32
N LEU A 119 18.25 7.10 1.76
CA LEU A 119 18.63 7.71 0.49
C LEU A 119 19.02 9.16 0.70
N SER A 120 19.83 9.71 -0.21
CA SER A 120 20.02 11.16 -0.28
C SER A 120 18.69 11.88 -0.55
N SER A 121 18.58 13.13 -0.10
CA SER A 121 17.42 14.00 -0.31
C SER A 121 17.07 14.22 -1.78
N GLU A 122 18.03 14.10 -2.70
CA GLU A 122 17.81 14.19 -4.15
C GLU A 122 17.11 12.95 -4.74
N LEU A 123 17.11 11.83 -4.00
CA LEU A 123 16.57 10.55 -4.44
C LEU A 123 15.30 10.16 -3.70
N CYS A 124 14.80 10.95 -2.75
CA CYS A 124 13.60 10.59 -2.00
C CYS A 124 12.71 11.80 -1.66
N PRO A 125 11.39 11.58 -1.56
CA PRO A 125 10.43 12.61 -1.17
C PRO A 125 10.45 12.81 0.36
N CYS A 126 11.50 13.45 0.88
CA CYS A 126 11.69 13.67 2.32
C CYS A 126 11.16 15.01 2.85
N ASN A 127 10.66 15.88 1.96
CA ASN A 127 10.16 17.22 2.29
C ASN A 127 8.83 17.48 1.60
N GLU A 128 8.15 18.56 2.00
CA GLU A 128 6.97 19.06 1.29
C GLU A 128 7.32 19.39 -0.17
N PRO A 129 6.47 19.06 -1.15
CA PRO A 129 6.67 19.46 -2.53
C PRO A 129 6.68 20.98 -2.66
N SER A 130 7.54 21.51 -3.55
CA SER A 130 7.67 22.95 -3.79
C SER A 130 6.40 23.59 -4.35
N ILE A 131 5.56 22.78 -5.01
CA ILE A 131 4.28 23.19 -5.59
C ILE A 131 3.21 22.17 -5.22
N SER A 132 2.02 22.65 -4.86
CA SER A 132 0.86 21.78 -4.68
C SER A 132 0.53 21.05 -5.98
N LEU A 133 0.06 19.81 -5.87
CA LEU A 133 -0.26 19.00 -7.03
C LEU A 133 -1.37 19.67 -7.86
N GLN A 134 -1.04 20.01 -9.11
CA GLN A 134 -1.99 20.58 -10.06
C GLN A 134 -2.49 19.48 -11.00
N GLY A 135 -3.77 19.12 -10.87
CA GLY A 135 -4.38 18.09 -11.70
C GLY A 135 -4.07 16.66 -11.24
N ARG A 136 -4.17 15.72 -12.18
CA ARG A 136 -4.07 14.27 -11.93
C ARG A 136 -2.73 13.74 -12.44
N LEU A 137 -1.98 13.03 -11.59
CA LEU A 137 -0.78 12.30 -12.03
C LEU A 137 -1.17 11.10 -12.87
N SER A 138 -0.56 10.94 -14.04
CA SER A 138 -0.89 9.89 -15.02
C SER A 138 0.29 9.00 -15.39
N SER A 139 1.46 9.17 -14.74
CA SER A 139 2.62 8.32 -14.93
C SER A 139 3.66 8.51 -13.82
N TRP A 140 4.65 7.61 -13.73
CA TRP A 140 5.84 7.82 -12.90
C TRP A 140 6.62 9.07 -13.29
N LYS A 141 6.65 9.40 -14.58
CA LYS A 141 7.33 10.59 -15.08
C LYS A 141 6.70 11.85 -14.52
N ASP A 142 5.36 11.94 -14.55
CA ASP A 142 4.62 13.08 -13.99
C ASP A 142 4.93 13.25 -12.50
N TYR A 143 4.93 12.15 -11.74
CA TYR A 143 5.24 12.17 -10.32
C TYR A 143 6.69 12.61 -10.06
N CYS A 144 7.65 12.05 -10.78
CA CYS A 144 9.06 12.39 -10.65
C CYS A 144 9.33 13.86 -11.01
N GLU A 145 8.72 14.37 -12.08
CA GLU A 145 8.80 15.78 -12.45
C GLU A 145 8.23 16.69 -11.36
N TRP A 146 7.04 16.37 -10.84
CA TRP A 146 6.42 17.11 -9.75
C TRP A 146 7.26 17.10 -8.46
N ARG A 147 7.81 15.94 -8.09
CA ARG A 147 8.65 15.78 -6.90
C ARG A 147 10.10 16.20 -7.09
N HIS A 148 10.51 16.61 -8.28
CA HIS A 148 11.91 16.90 -8.64
C HIS A 148 12.84 15.71 -8.35
N LEU A 149 12.37 14.49 -8.64
CA LEU A 149 13.12 13.25 -8.48
C LEU A 149 13.60 12.73 -9.84
N PRO A 150 14.80 12.16 -9.93
CA PRO A 150 15.20 11.47 -11.16
C PRO A 150 14.38 10.19 -11.35
N LEU A 151 14.09 9.82 -12.60
CA LEU A 151 13.43 8.55 -12.94
C LEU A 151 14.22 7.32 -12.47
N SER A 152 15.52 7.46 -12.23
CA SER A 152 16.38 6.41 -11.67
C SER A 152 16.28 6.28 -10.15
N SER A 153 15.52 7.14 -9.47
CA SER A 153 15.34 7.08 -8.02
C SER A 153 14.78 5.70 -7.61
N PRO A 154 15.40 5.02 -6.63
CA PRO A 154 14.87 3.77 -6.10
C PRO A 154 13.58 3.98 -5.29
N ALA A 155 13.26 5.21 -4.87
CA ALA A 155 12.06 5.51 -4.07
C ALA A 155 10.77 5.04 -4.77
N ALA A 156 10.75 5.00 -6.12
CA ALA A 156 9.63 4.50 -6.89
C ALA A 156 9.21 3.07 -6.50
N VAL A 157 10.16 2.22 -6.10
CA VAL A 157 9.88 0.83 -5.68
C VAL A 157 8.98 0.79 -4.45
N ILE A 158 9.12 1.73 -3.51
CA ILE A 158 8.30 1.76 -2.28
C ILE A 158 7.08 2.67 -2.48
N LEU A 159 7.24 3.80 -3.18
CA LEU A 159 6.18 4.77 -3.43
C LEU A 159 5.04 4.22 -4.31
N HIS A 160 5.23 3.07 -4.94
CA HIS A 160 4.14 2.44 -5.68
C HIS A 160 2.92 2.17 -4.79
N TRP A 161 3.08 1.90 -3.49
CA TRP A 161 1.93 1.69 -2.60
C TRP A 161 1.06 2.94 -2.42
N PRO A 162 1.58 4.08 -1.92
CA PRO A 162 0.78 5.30 -1.79
C PRO A 162 0.27 5.81 -3.15
N LEU A 163 1.04 5.65 -4.24
CA LEU A 163 0.58 6.06 -5.57
C LEU A 163 -0.52 5.16 -6.15
N THR A 164 -0.49 3.86 -5.84
CA THR A 164 -1.58 2.94 -6.16
C THR A 164 -2.86 3.35 -5.42
N VAL A 165 -2.75 3.67 -4.14
CA VAL A 165 -3.87 4.18 -3.32
C VAL A 165 -4.42 5.48 -3.92
N TYR A 166 -3.55 6.45 -4.20
CA TYR A 166 -3.94 7.71 -4.85
C TYR A 166 -4.69 7.45 -6.16
N TRP A 167 -4.14 6.61 -7.03
CA TRP A 167 -4.75 6.33 -8.33
C TRP A 167 -6.11 5.64 -8.20
N ALA A 168 -6.23 4.65 -7.32
CA ALA A 168 -7.48 3.97 -7.06
C ALA A 168 -8.58 4.94 -6.61
N ILE A 169 -8.23 5.92 -5.77
CA ILE A 169 -9.15 6.99 -5.34
C ILE A 169 -9.49 7.91 -6.51
N GLN A 170 -8.52 8.33 -7.32
CA GLN A 170 -8.75 9.17 -8.49
C GLN A 170 -9.67 8.49 -9.52
N LEU A 171 -9.49 7.19 -9.76
CA LEU A 171 -10.39 6.39 -10.60
C LEU A 171 -11.79 6.32 -9.99
N ALA A 172 -11.89 6.00 -8.69
CA ALA A 172 -13.19 5.87 -8.02
C ALA A 172 -13.97 7.20 -8.00
N THR A 173 -13.29 8.33 -7.74
CA THR A 173 -13.89 9.67 -7.85
C THR A 173 -14.33 9.98 -9.28
N GLY A 174 -13.47 9.69 -10.28
CA GLY A 174 -13.81 9.89 -11.70
C GLY A 174 -15.01 9.04 -12.18
N CYS A 175 -15.19 7.85 -11.60
CA CYS A 175 -16.33 6.98 -11.86
C CYS A 175 -17.56 7.26 -10.98
N ASN A 176 -17.57 8.37 -10.21
CA ASN A 176 -18.62 8.73 -9.26
C ASN A 176 -18.94 7.61 -8.24
N LEU A 177 -17.93 6.83 -7.85
CA LEU A 177 -18.04 5.77 -6.84
C LEU A 177 -17.82 6.28 -5.42
N LEU A 178 -17.10 7.38 -5.28
CA LEU A 178 -16.84 8.05 -4.01
C LEU A 178 -17.59 9.38 -3.96
N PRO A 179 -18.10 9.78 -2.78
CA PRO A 179 -18.56 11.13 -2.58
C PRO A 179 -17.37 12.10 -2.74
N GLU A 180 -17.69 13.38 -2.96
CA GLU A 180 -16.67 14.43 -3.01
C GLU A 180 -15.82 14.42 -1.74
N ILE A 181 -14.50 14.28 -1.91
CA ILE A 181 -13.53 14.29 -0.82
C ILE A 181 -13.31 15.74 -0.40
N LYS A 182 -13.90 16.14 0.73
CA LYS A 182 -13.81 17.52 1.23
C LYS A 182 -12.64 17.71 2.19
N ASN A 183 -12.75 17.13 3.38
CA ASN A 183 -11.81 17.36 4.48
C ASN A 183 -11.18 16.08 5.04
N GLU A 184 -11.77 14.93 4.71
CA GLU A 184 -11.44 13.65 5.31
C GLU A 184 -11.59 12.53 4.29
N LEU A 185 -10.63 11.61 4.30
CA LEU A 185 -10.60 10.41 3.50
C LEU A 185 -10.29 9.22 4.40
N ARG A 186 -11.21 8.25 4.45
CA ARG A 186 -11.06 6.98 5.18
C ARG A 186 -10.83 5.84 4.20
N ILE A 187 -9.76 5.08 4.42
CA ILE A 187 -9.30 4.01 3.55
C ILE A 187 -9.21 2.74 4.39
N HIS A 188 -9.88 1.67 3.97
CA HIS A 188 -9.65 0.35 4.53
C HIS A 188 -8.69 -0.40 3.60
N TYR A 189 -7.43 -0.52 4.01
CA TYR A 189 -6.38 -1.21 3.26
C TYR A 189 -6.39 -2.69 3.65
N LEU A 190 -6.75 -3.57 2.71
CA LEU A 190 -6.98 -4.99 3.00
C LEU A 190 -5.78 -5.85 2.60
N GLY A 191 -5.33 -6.70 3.52
CA GLY A 191 -4.24 -7.65 3.30
C GLY A 191 -2.87 -7.00 3.07
N PRO A 192 -2.42 -6.05 3.93
CA PRO A 192 -1.05 -5.57 3.83
C PRO A 192 -0.05 -6.68 4.15
N GLU A 193 1.04 -6.73 3.40
CA GLU A 193 2.14 -7.66 3.58
C GLU A 193 3.44 -6.87 3.76
N LYS A 194 4.10 -6.51 2.66
CA LYS A 194 5.38 -5.75 2.67
C LYS A 194 5.19 -4.32 3.14
N GLU A 195 4.00 -3.78 2.90
CA GLU A 195 3.55 -2.44 3.28
C GLU A 195 3.71 -2.20 4.78
N LEU A 196 3.59 -3.25 5.61
CA LEU A 196 3.77 -3.17 7.06
C LEU A 196 5.18 -2.74 7.49
N LEU A 197 6.19 -2.95 6.62
CA LEU A 197 7.57 -2.48 6.83
C LEU A 197 7.84 -1.12 6.18
N GLN A 198 6.88 -0.61 5.41
CA GLN A 198 7.02 0.57 4.55
C GLN A 198 5.95 1.63 4.88
N LEU A 199 5.35 1.54 6.07
CA LEU A 199 4.26 2.43 6.52
C LEU A 199 4.64 3.91 6.43
N ALA A 200 5.91 4.27 6.64
CA ALA A 200 6.37 5.65 6.55
C ALA A 200 6.20 6.25 5.14
N ALA A 201 6.20 5.42 4.08
CA ALA A 201 5.97 5.88 2.72
C ALA A 201 4.54 6.38 2.49
N PHE A 202 3.56 5.93 3.28
CA PHE A 202 2.19 6.42 3.22
C PHE A 202 2.06 7.89 3.64
N GLY A 203 3.09 8.47 4.27
CA GLY A 203 3.18 9.91 4.51
C GLY A 203 3.10 10.72 3.22
N GLU A 204 3.50 10.16 2.08
CA GLU A 204 3.38 10.81 0.77
C GLU A 204 1.94 11.19 0.40
N LEU A 205 0.95 10.47 0.94
CA LEU A 205 -0.46 10.76 0.68
C LEU A 205 -0.88 12.17 1.12
N GLN A 206 -0.20 12.78 2.09
CA GLN A 206 -0.47 14.16 2.50
C GLN A 206 -0.21 15.16 1.36
N ALA A 207 0.83 14.90 0.55
CA ALA A 207 1.17 15.72 -0.61
C ALA A 207 0.19 15.49 -1.77
N LEU A 208 -0.27 14.24 -1.92
CA LEU A 208 -1.17 13.81 -2.98
C LEU A 208 -2.63 14.26 -2.76
N PHE A 209 -3.03 14.51 -1.51
CA PHE A 209 -4.34 15.02 -1.13
C PHE A 209 -4.22 16.27 -0.24
N PRO A 210 -3.77 17.41 -0.80
CA PRO A 210 -3.56 18.62 -0.02
C PRO A 210 -4.87 19.10 0.63
N GLY A 211 -4.82 19.41 1.92
CA GLY A 211 -5.99 19.87 2.67
C GLY A 211 -6.89 18.76 3.22
N VAL A 212 -6.60 17.48 2.95
CA VAL A 212 -7.42 16.33 3.38
C VAL A 212 -6.75 15.57 4.52
N ARG A 213 -7.49 15.28 5.59
CA ARG A 213 -7.05 14.35 6.64
C ARG A 213 -7.23 12.90 6.18
N ILE A 214 -6.19 12.10 6.30
CA ILE A 214 -6.18 10.73 5.78
C ILE A 214 -6.16 9.75 6.94
N TYR A 215 -7.09 8.82 6.94
CA TYR A 215 -7.20 7.73 7.89
C TYR A 215 -7.13 6.40 7.13
N ILE A 216 -6.21 5.53 7.55
CA ILE A 216 -6.00 4.23 6.92
C ILE A 216 -6.12 3.13 7.97
N ASP A 217 -7.14 2.29 7.84
CA ASP A 217 -7.28 1.05 8.60
C ASP A 217 -6.66 -0.09 7.79
N PHE A 218 -5.47 -0.52 8.20
CA PHE A 218 -4.80 -1.69 7.65
C PHE A 218 -5.35 -2.93 8.32
N VAL A 219 -5.97 -3.83 7.54
CA VAL A 219 -6.64 -5.02 8.07
C VAL A 219 -6.14 -6.26 7.35
N GLY A 220 -5.54 -7.20 8.06
CA GLY A 220 -5.08 -8.44 7.45
C GLY A 220 -4.45 -9.44 8.41
N PRO A 221 -4.37 -10.72 8.00
CA PRO A 221 -3.80 -11.79 8.83
C PRO A 221 -2.28 -11.72 8.97
N ALA A 222 -1.59 -10.97 8.10
CA ALA A 222 -0.14 -10.76 8.20
C ALA A 222 0.25 -9.73 9.27
N ILE A 223 -0.72 -9.00 9.83
CA ILE A 223 -0.49 -8.09 10.97
C ILE A 223 -0.37 -8.93 12.23
N PRO A 224 0.75 -8.87 12.97
CA PRO A 224 0.89 -9.59 14.23
C PRO A 224 -0.12 -9.16 15.29
N ASP A 225 -0.60 -10.10 16.11
CA ASP A 225 -1.52 -9.82 17.22
C ASP A 225 -0.98 -8.75 18.17
N ARG A 226 0.33 -8.71 18.39
CA ARG A 226 1.00 -7.71 19.25
C ARG A 226 0.90 -6.28 18.71
N ARG A 227 0.72 -6.14 17.40
CA ARG A 227 0.54 -4.87 16.69
C ARG A 227 -0.91 -4.62 16.33
N SER A 228 -1.84 -5.53 16.68
CA SER A 228 -3.27 -5.26 16.56
C SER A 228 -3.61 -4.04 17.40
N ASP A 229 -4.43 -3.18 16.81
CA ASP A 229 -4.89 -1.94 17.40
C ASP A 229 -3.75 -0.92 17.69
N GLU A 230 -2.57 -1.13 17.09
CA GLU A 230 -1.50 -0.13 17.06
C GLU A 230 -1.92 1.06 16.18
N ARG A 231 -1.79 2.27 16.76
CA ARG A 231 -2.03 3.53 16.08
C ARG A 231 -0.72 4.21 15.74
N ILE A 232 -0.59 4.64 14.48
CA ILE A 232 0.58 5.32 13.96
C ILE A 232 0.12 6.65 13.34
N ASP A 233 0.60 7.76 13.87
CA ASP A 233 0.34 9.10 13.31
C ASP A 233 1.60 9.60 12.59
N LEU A 234 1.53 9.76 11.26
CA LEU A 234 2.60 10.36 10.47
C LEU A 234 2.40 11.87 10.40
N HIS A 235 3.30 12.61 11.02
CA HIS A 235 3.31 14.08 11.01
C HIS A 235 4.31 14.69 10.04
N SER A 236 5.12 13.85 9.38
CA SER A 236 6.13 14.26 8.43
C SER A 236 6.37 13.15 7.40
N TYR A 237 7.06 13.51 6.32
CA TYR A 237 7.60 12.54 5.37
C TYR A 237 8.66 11.65 6.02
N ALA A 238 8.90 10.48 5.43
CA ALA A 238 10.06 9.67 5.75
C ALA A 238 11.35 10.47 5.47
N LEU A 239 12.31 10.37 6.38
CA LEU A 239 13.53 11.17 6.40
C LEU A 239 14.51 10.67 5.34
N CYS A 240 15.39 11.56 4.85
CA CYS A 240 16.54 11.18 4.05
C CYS A 240 17.78 10.92 4.93
N ASN A 241 18.87 10.45 4.33
CA ASN A 241 20.15 10.22 5.00
C ASN A 241 21.01 11.50 5.13
N ASP A 242 20.69 12.56 4.39
CA ASP A 242 21.50 13.79 4.39
C ASP A 242 21.33 14.56 5.72
N THR A 243 22.44 14.78 6.42
CA THR A 243 22.46 15.40 7.77
C THR A 243 22.07 16.87 7.76
N ALA A 244 22.34 17.59 6.67
CA ALA A 244 22.01 19.00 6.50
C ALA A 244 20.63 19.24 5.88
N CYS A 245 19.85 18.19 5.61
CA CYS A 245 18.54 18.33 5.01
C CYS A 245 17.51 18.89 5.99
N ARG A 246 16.65 19.80 5.50
CA ARG A 246 15.56 20.41 6.28
C ARG A 246 14.57 19.40 6.87
N CYS A 247 14.46 18.19 6.31
CA CYS A 247 13.63 17.12 6.88
C CYS A 247 14.05 16.75 8.32
N LYS A 248 15.29 17.04 8.72
CA LYS A 248 15.81 16.78 10.07
C LYS A 248 15.50 17.92 11.06
N THR A 249 15.15 19.12 10.59
CA THR A 249 14.92 20.30 11.42
C THR A 249 13.44 20.71 11.48
N GLU A 250 12.64 20.39 10.44
CA GLU A 250 11.23 20.80 10.31
C GLU A 250 10.22 19.87 11.03
N MET A 251 10.65 19.11 12.06
CA MET A 251 9.79 18.18 12.80
C MET A 251 8.58 18.83 13.54
N VAL A 252 8.35 20.15 13.44
CA VAL A 252 7.41 20.90 14.29
C VAL A 252 6.38 21.75 13.52
N SER A 253 6.34 21.72 12.18
CA SER A 253 5.33 22.52 11.46
C SER A 253 4.09 21.69 11.08
N LYS A 254 2.93 22.14 11.57
CA LYS A 254 1.61 21.52 11.47
C LYS A 254 1.15 21.42 10.01
N SER A 255 1.32 20.28 9.36
CA SER A 255 0.52 19.91 8.19
C SER A 255 -0.04 18.51 8.39
N GLN A 256 -1.23 18.30 7.84
CA GLN A 256 -2.19 17.27 8.22
C GLN A 256 -1.60 15.86 8.31
N ALA A 257 -1.92 15.17 9.40
CA ALA A 257 -1.39 13.84 9.66
C ALA A 257 -2.08 12.77 8.81
N VAL A 258 -1.28 11.85 8.28
CA VAL A 258 -1.77 10.53 7.85
C VAL A 258 -1.84 9.66 9.10
N ARG A 259 -3.05 9.30 9.52
CA ARG A 259 -3.26 8.37 10.63
C ARG A 259 -3.47 6.97 10.09
N MET A 260 -2.75 6.01 10.65
CA MET A 260 -2.88 4.61 10.33
C MET A 260 -3.22 3.82 11.58
N GLN A 261 -4.05 2.79 11.41
CA GLN A 261 -4.48 1.88 12.46
C GLN A 261 -4.32 0.46 11.94
N LEU A 262 -3.65 -0.40 12.70
CA LEU A 262 -3.41 -1.79 12.32
C LEU A 262 -4.45 -2.69 12.98
N HIS A 263 -4.98 -3.66 12.25
CA HIS A 263 -5.99 -4.61 12.73
C HIS A 263 -5.63 -6.03 12.29
N ALA A 264 -5.21 -6.86 13.25
CA ALA A 264 -4.97 -8.27 12.97
C ALA A 264 -6.28 -9.01 12.65
N GLY A 265 -6.19 -9.99 11.74
CA GLY A 265 -7.29 -10.87 11.36
C GLY A 265 -7.95 -10.53 10.01
N PHE A 266 -9.06 -11.20 9.71
CA PHE A 266 -9.75 -11.02 8.44
C PHE A 266 -10.75 -9.86 8.49
N TYR A 267 -10.77 -9.06 7.42
CA TYR A 267 -11.63 -7.88 7.33
C TYR A 267 -13.12 -8.16 7.56
N HIS A 268 -13.62 -9.31 7.09
CA HIS A 268 -15.04 -9.64 7.23
C HIS A 268 -15.44 -9.95 8.67
N ASP A 269 -14.50 -10.38 9.52
CA ASP A 269 -14.75 -10.60 10.95
C ASP A 269 -14.82 -9.29 11.73
N ARG A 270 -14.09 -8.26 11.27
CA ARG A 270 -14.00 -6.94 11.91
C ARG A 270 -14.86 -5.86 11.28
N TYR A 271 -15.60 -6.17 10.20
CA TYR A 271 -16.39 -5.17 9.46
C TYR A 271 -17.38 -4.39 10.34
N GLY A 272 -17.95 -5.03 11.37
CA GLY A 272 -18.86 -4.38 12.32
C GLY A 272 -18.20 -3.28 13.17
N GLU A 273 -16.88 -3.31 13.33
CA GLU A 273 -16.11 -2.27 14.03
C GLU A 273 -15.96 -1.00 13.18
N PHE A 274 -15.90 -1.16 11.85
CA PHE A 274 -15.73 -0.07 10.89
C PHE A 274 -17.04 0.50 10.33
N SER A 275 -18.16 -0.19 10.55
CA SER A 275 -19.48 0.15 9.97
C SER A 275 -20.30 1.13 10.81
N LYS A 276 -19.64 1.91 11.69
CA LYS A 276 -20.27 2.90 12.57
C LYS A 276 -19.95 4.33 12.15
#